data_AF-A0A3B7RBF8-F1
#
_entry.id   AF-A0A3B7RBF8-F1
#
_cell.length_a   1.000
_cell.length_b   1.000
_cell.length_c   1.000
_cell.angle_alpha   90.00
_cell.angle_beta   90.00
_cell.angle_gamma   90.00
#
_symmetry.space_group_name_H-M   'P 1'
#
loop_
_entity.id
_entity.type
_entity.pdbx_description
1 polymer ?
#
loop_
_entity_poly.entity_id
_entity_poly.type
_entity_poly.pdbx_seq_one_letter_code
_entity_poly.pdbx_strand_id
1 'polypeptide(L)'
;MLRSSCALLIVGLLLSGCNTAPDYTPKPKGYNRIDLPPHAYQQLPAGHPYRFEYSKHARILRDSSYLAQPHWINVNYPTLRANVQITYTNIQNNPKLFNKMLEDARKLTGKHQIKASAIEENVLKTPDGKQVTVFELSGEVPSQFQFYTTDSTKHFFRGALYFRTAVANDSLAPVIDYVKEDIVHLVNTLHYQ
;
A
#
# COMPACT_ATOMS: atom_id res chain seq x y z
N MET A 1 48.02 -43.77 -42.90
CA MET A 1 48.00 -43.07 -41.59
C MET A 1 46.81 -42.09 -41.43
N LEU A 2 45.84 -42.06 -42.35
CA LEU A 2 44.77 -41.02 -42.36
C LEU A 2 43.41 -41.48 -41.79
N ARG A 3 43.25 -42.76 -41.39
CA ARG A 3 41.97 -43.31 -40.93
C ARG A 3 41.72 -43.15 -39.42
N SER A 4 42.76 -43.09 -38.59
CA SER A 4 42.60 -42.93 -37.13
C SER A 4 42.40 -41.48 -36.69
N SER A 5 42.76 -40.49 -37.52
CA SER A 5 42.60 -39.07 -37.17
C SER A 5 41.16 -38.56 -37.29
N CYS A 6 40.31 -39.20 -38.12
CA CYS A 6 38.90 -38.83 -38.21
C CYS A 6 38.08 -39.33 -37.01
N ALA A 7 38.43 -40.49 -36.44
CA ALA A 7 37.71 -41.04 -35.30
C ALA A 7 37.93 -40.20 -34.02
N LEU A 8 39.12 -39.62 -33.85
CA LEU A 8 39.43 -38.77 -32.69
C LEU A 8 38.71 -37.41 -32.75
N LEU A 9 38.44 -36.89 -33.95
CA LEU A 9 37.76 -35.60 -34.13
C LEU A 9 36.24 -35.70 -33.85
N ILE A 10 35.64 -36.86 -34.09
CA ILE A 10 34.20 -37.10 -33.89
C ILE A 10 33.85 -37.30 -32.41
N VAL A 11 34.78 -37.84 -31.61
CA VAL A 11 34.58 -38.02 -30.16
C VAL A 11 34.69 -36.68 -29.40
N GLY A 12 35.41 -35.70 -29.93
CA GLY A 12 35.51 -34.36 -29.34
C GLY A 12 34.23 -33.51 -29.44
N LEU A 13 33.43 -33.69 -30.49
CA LEU A 13 32.19 -32.92 -30.70
C LEU A 13 31.00 -33.39 -29.85
N LEU A 14 31.05 -34.60 -29.27
CA LEU A 14 29.97 -35.13 -28.42
C LEU A 14 30.05 -34.63 -26.96
N LEU A 15 31.12 -33.92 -26.58
CA LEU A 15 31.30 -33.33 -25.25
C LEU A 15 30.88 -31.86 -25.18
N SER A 16 30.37 -31.29 -26.28
CA SER A 16 29.77 -29.95 -26.31
C SER A 16 28.31 -29.97 -25.84
N GLY A 17 28.04 -30.62 -24.70
CA GLY A 17 26.75 -30.55 -24.04
C GLY A 17 26.53 -29.15 -23.49
N CYS A 18 25.43 -28.51 -23.86
CA CYS A 18 25.04 -27.18 -23.42
C CYS A 18 25.14 -27.03 -21.90
N ASN A 19 26.11 -26.26 -21.42
CA ASN A 19 26.06 -25.63 -20.10
C ASN A 19 25.00 -24.50 -20.14
N THR A 20 23.74 -24.88 -20.30
CA THR A 20 22.65 -24.02 -19.84
C THR A 20 22.65 -24.16 -18.33
N ALA A 21 23.17 -23.14 -17.63
CA ALA A 21 22.95 -23.02 -16.20
C ALA A 21 21.45 -23.24 -15.96
N PRO A 22 21.05 -24.05 -14.96
CA PRO A 22 19.64 -24.22 -14.67
C PRO A 22 19.06 -22.84 -14.45
N ASP A 23 18.13 -22.46 -15.31
CA ASP A 23 17.37 -21.22 -15.21
C ASP A 23 16.52 -21.36 -13.95
N TYR A 24 17.15 -21.07 -12.80
CA TYR A 24 16.60 -21.29 -11.49
C TYR A 24 15.63 -20.14 -11.24
N THR A 25 14.42 -20.25 -11.78
CA THR A 25 13.31 -19.40 -11.39
C THR A 25 12.93 -19.77 -9.96
N PRO A 26 13.17 -18.90 -8.96
CA PRO A 26 12.81 -19.21 -7.58
C PRO A 26 11.30 -19.46 -7.52
N LYS A 27 10.89 -20.50 -6.81
CA LYS A 27 9.45 -20.75 -6.60
C LYS A 27 8.82 -19.51 -5.95
N PRO A 28 7.61 -19.10 -6.36
CA PRO A 28 6.93 -17.99 -5.73
C PRO A 28 6.79 -18.26 -4.23
N LYS A 29 7.01 -17.22 -3.41
CA LYS A 29 6.89 -17.32 -1.95
C LYS A 29 5.47 -17.81 -1.60
N GLY A 30 5.38 -18.87 -0.80
CA GLY A 30 4.12 -19.36 -0.26
C GLY A 30 3.73 -18.57 0.98
N TYR A 31 2.56 -17.94 0.95
CA TYR A 31 1.99 -17.25 2.11
C TYR A 31 0.99 -18.16 2.83
N ASN A 32 0.71 -17.87 4.10
CA ASN A 32 -0.38 -18.54 4.80
C ASN A 32 -1.69 -18.34 4.02
N ARG A 33 -2.48 -19.41 3.88
CA ARG A 33 -3.80 -19.30 3.27
C ARG A 33 -4.68 -18.45 4.19
N ILE A 34 -5.05 -17.27 3.70
CA ILE A 34 -5.98 -16.35 4.35
C ILE A 34 -7.21 -16.29 3.44
N ASP A 35 -8.37 -16.69 3.95
CA ASP A 35 -9.61 -16.58 3.18
C ASP A 35 -10.05 -15.12 3.16
N LEU A 36 -9.88 -14.47 2.01
CA LEU A 36 -10.26 -13.09 1.76
C LEU A 36 -11.65 -13.08 1.10
N PRO A 37 -12.64 -12.39 1.69
CA PRO A 37 -13.96 -12.29 1.09
C PRO A 37 -13.89 -11.46 -0.20
N PRO A 38 -14.84 -11.61 -1.14
CA PRO A 38 -14.89 -10.73 -2.30
C PRO A 38 -15.16 -9.28 -1.87
N HIS A 39 -14.53 -8.35 -2.59
CA HIS A 39 -14.72 -6.91 -2.39
C HIS A 39 -16.19 -6.53 -2.56
N ALA A 40 -16.71 -5.76 -1.61
CA ALA A 40 -18.05 -5.20 -1.66
C ALA A 40 -18.07 -3.90 -0.89
N TYR A 41 -18.67 -2.86 -1.46
CA TYR A 41 -18.57 -1.50 -0.95
C TYR A 41 -19.91 -0.94 -0.47
N GLN A 42 -19.86 0.00 0.45
CA GLN A 42 -21.00 0.75 0.94
C GLN A 42 -20.61 2.21 1.21
N GLN A 43 -21.58 3.11 1.12
CA GLN A 43 -21.37 4.53 1.32
C GLN A 43 -21.12 4.88 2.79
N LEU A 44 -20.15 5.77 3.05
CA LEU A 44 -19.95 6.38 4.36
C LEU A 44 -21.21 7.19 4.78
N PRO A 45 -21.74 6.99 6.00
CA PRO A 45 -22.84 7.81 6.51
C PRO A 45 -22.51 9.32 6.50
N ALA A 46 -23.54 10.14 6.33
CA ALA A 46 -23.40 11.60 6.34
C ALA A 46 -22.89 12.13 7.70
N GLY A 47 -22.34 13.34 7.71
CA GLY A 47 -21.81 14.00 8.91
C GLY A 47 -20.30 14.29 8.87
N HIS A 48 -19.66 14.11 7.71
CA HIS A 48 -18.26 14.42 7.47
C HIS A 48 -18.11 15.40 6.31
N PRO A 49 -17.06 16.25 6.28
CA PRO A 49 -16.75 17.15 5.16
C PRO A 49 -16.20 16.40 3.93
N TYR A 50 -16.43 15.10 3.88
CA TYR A 50 -16.02 14.19 2.82
C TYR A 50 -16.99 13.01 2.79
N ARG A 51 -17.11 12.40 1.62
CA ARG A 51 -17.84 11.15 1.41
C ARG A 51 -16.99 10.22 0.56
N PHE A 52 -17.08 8.93 0.81
CA PHE A 52 -16.43 7.87 0.04
C PHE A 52 -17.17 6.56 0.26
N GLU A 53 -16.88 5.56 -0.55
CA GLU A 53 -17.29 4.19 -0.31
C GLU A 53 -16.19 3.40 0.40
N TYR A 54 -16.58 2.47 1.27
CA TYR A 54 -15.66 1.61 2.02
C TYR A 54 -16.17 0.18 2.07
N SER A 55 -15.28 -0.75 2.41
CA SER A 55 -15.56 -2.18 2.45
C SER A 55 -16.71 -2.51 3.41
N LYS A 56 -17.68 -3.33 2.97
CA LYS A 56 -18.72 -3.92 3.84
C LYS A 56 -18.15 -4.83 4.91
N HIS A 57 -16.92 -5.29 4.74
CA HIS A 57 -16.16 -6.09 5.70
C HIS A 57 -15.44 -5.25 6.76
N ALA A 58 -15.53 -3.92 6.65
CA ALA A 58 -14.98 -2.98 7.61
C ALA A 58 -16.05 -2.30 8.46
N ARG A 59 -15.61 -1.75 9.59
CA ARG A 59 -16.41 -0.96 10.53
C ARG A 59 -15.79 0.43 10.67
N ILE A 60 -16.62 1.46 10.59
CA ILE A 60 -16.19 2.83 10.87
C ILE A 60 -16.18 3.04 12.38
N LEU A 61 -15.01 3.36 12.92
CA LEU A 61 -14.84 3.72 14.32
C LEU A 61 -14.38 5.18 14.39
N ARG A 62 -14.87 5.93 15.38
CA ARG A 62 -14.30 7.25 15.67
C ARG A 62 -12.88 7.08 16.19
N ASP A 63 -11.97 7.99 15.84
CA ASP A 63 -10.66 8.01 16.47
C ASP A 63 -10.80 8.33 17.98
N SER A 64 -10.31 7.43 18.82
CA SER A 64 -10.40 7.51 20.28
C SER A 64 -9.14 8.08 20.93
N SER A 65 -8.17 8.56 20.14
CA SER A 65 -6.97 9.18 20.69
C SER A 65 -7.30 10.51 21.37
N TYR A 66 -6.52 10.87 22.39
CA TYR A 66 -6.70 12.13 23.11
C TYR A 66 -6.60 13.37 22.20
N LEU A 67 -5.83 13.24 21.11
CA LEU A 67 -5.63 14.30 20.12
C LEU A 67 -6.57 14.18 18.91
N ALA A 68 -7.58 13.30 18.97
CA ALA A 68 -8.51 13.07 17.88
C ALA A 68 -9.28 14.35 17.54
N GLN A 69 -9.13 14.81 16.31
CA GLN A 69 -9.89 15.95 15.82
C GLN A 69 -11.26 15.51 15.27
N PRO A 70 -12.22 16.45 15.10
CA PRO A 70 -13.46 16.16 14.42
C PRO A 70 -13.22 15.51 13.04
N HIS A 71 -14.08 14.54 12.70
CA HIS A 71 -14.03 13.81 11.43
C HIS A 71 -12.78 12.94 11.22
N TRP A 72 -12.02 12.64 12.27
CA TRP A 72 -11.05 11.55 12.24
C TRP A 72 -11.74 10.22 12.51
N ILE A 73 -11.49 9.26 11.64
CA ILE A 73 -12.14 7.96 11.67
C ILE A 73 -11.14 6.86 11.37
N ASN A 74 -11.50 5.65 11.75
CA ASN A 74 -10.77 4.42 11.50
C ASN A 74 -11.66 3.48 10.70
N VAL A 75 -11.22 3.10 9.50
CA VAL A 75 -11.83 2.00 8.74
C VAL A 75 -11.19 0.71 9.22
N ASN A 76 -11.85 0.08 10.19
CA ASN A 76 -11.33 -1.08 10.90
C ASN A 76 -11.78 -2.39 10.23
N TYR A 77 -10.85 -3.30 9.95
CA TYR A 77 -11.13 -4.64 9.42
C TYR A 77 -10.86 -5.68 10.53
N PRO A 78 -11.86 -6.09 11.32
CA PRO A 78 -11.64 -6.92 12.49
C PRO A 78 -11.05 -8.30 12.15
N THR A 79 -11.55 -8.92 11.08
CA THR A 79 -11.10 -10.24 10.60
C THR A 79 -9.67 -10.20 10.08
N LEU A 80 -9.30 -9.10 9.42
CA LEU A 80 -7.97 -8.90 8.83
C LEU A 80 -6.95 -8.29 9.80
N ARG A 81 -7.39 -7.88 11.01
CA ARG A 81 -6.58 -7.17 12.01
C ARG A 81 -5.87 -5.94 11.44
N ALA A 82 -6.51 -5.30 10.46
CA ALA A 82 -6.03 -4.13 9.75
C ALA A 82 -6.88 -2.91 10.12
N ASN A 83 -6.25 -1.74 10.07
CA ASN A 83 -6.89 -0.49 10.40
C ASN A 83 -6.39 0.62 9.49
N VAL A 84 -7.29 1.23 8.71
CA VAL A 84 -6.96 2.42 7.93
C VAL A 84 -7.36 3.64 8.75
N GLN A 85 -6.39 4.35 9.30
CA GLN A 85 -6.62 5.60 10.00
C GLN A 85 -6.79 6.71 8.99
N ILE A 86 -7.90 7.44 9.08
CA ILE A 86 -8.23 8.60 8.25
C ILE A 86 -8.18 9.85 9.13
N THR A 87 -7.36 10.80 8.72
CA THR A 87 -7.24 12.13 9.34
C THR A 87 -7.65 13.19 8.34
N TYR A 88 -8.45 14.14 8.80
CA TYR A 88 -8.92 15.27 8.03
C TYR A 88 -8.57 16.58 8.72
N THR A 89 -8.09 17.55 7.95
CA THR A 89 -7.82 18.91 8.41
C THR A 89 -8.45 19.90 7.44
N ASN A 90 -9.20 20.86 7.98
CA ASN A 90 -9.61 22.02 7.20
C ASN A 90 -8.46 23.05 7.17
N ILE A 91 -7.85 23.24 6.01
CA ILE A 91 -6.70 24.14 5.83
C ILE A 91 -7.08 25.62 5.73
N GLN A 92 -8.36 25.94 5.54
CA GLN A 92 -8.91 27.30 5.57
C GLN A 92 -8.12 28.34 4.75
N ASN A 93 -7.64 27.96 3.56
CA ASN A 93 -6.80 28.78 2.68
C ASN A 93 -5.50 29.29 3.33
N ASN A 94 -4.96 28.58 4.32
CA ASN A 94 -3.74 28.97 5.01
C ASN A 94 -2.52 28.23 4.43
N PRO A 95 -1.65 28.90 3.64
CA PRO A 95 -0.52 28.25 2.99
C PRO A 95 0.52 27.70 3.98
N LYS A 96 0.67 28.33 5.15
CA LYS A 96 1.58 27.85 6.19
C LYS A 96 1.08 26.53 6.79
N LEU A 97 -0.23 26.44 7.03
CA LEU A 97 -0.85 25.21 7.52
C LEU A 97 -0.79 24.11 6.47
N PHE A 98 -1.05 24.42 5.20
CA PHE A 98 -0.90 23.50 4.08
C PHE A 98 0.53 22.91 4.01
N ASN A 99 1.55 23.76 3.99
CA ASN A 99 2.95 23.33 3.95
C ASN A 99 3.31 22.48 5.17
N LYS A 100 2.82 22.85 6.36
CA LYS A 100 3.01 22.05 7.58
C LYS A 100 2.38 20.67 7.44
N MET A 101 1.15 20.55 6.96
CA MET A 101 0.47 19.25 6.79
C MET A 101 1.19 18.36 5.75
N LEU A 102 1.70 18.98 4.68
CA LEU A 102 2.49 18.28 3.67
C LEU A 102 3.82 17.77 4.25
N GLU A 103 4.52 18.61 5.03
CA GLU A 103 5.75 18.24 5.71
C GLU A 103 5.50 17.16 6.77
N ASP A 104 4.44 17.29 7.57
CA ASP A 104 4.04 16.31 8.58
C ASP A 104 3.71 14.96 7.94
N ALA A 105 2.99 14.95 6.81
CA ALA A 105 2.71 13.73 6.05
C ALA A 105 4.00 13.04 5.60
N ARG A 106 4.93 13.80 5.00
CA ARG A 106 6.24 13.27 4.58
C ARG A 106 7.10 12.82 5.74
N LYS A 107 7.10 13.57 6.85
CA LYS A 107 7.88 13.27 8.06
C LYS A 107 7.36 12.04 8.77
N LEU A 108 6.05 11.81 8.81
CA LEU A 108 5.47 10.58 9.36
C LEU A 108 5.84 9.36 8.52
N THR A 109 5.81 9.48 7.19
CA THR A 109 6.36 8.46 6.28
C THR A 109 7.85 8.23 6.56
N GLY A 110 8.64 9.30 6.73
CA GLY A 110 10.07 9.23 7.04
C GLY A 110 10.43 8.74 8.44
N LYS A 111 9.58 8.90 9.47
CA LYS A 111 9.86 8.37 10.82
C LYS A 111 9.85 6.84 10.87
N HIS A 112 9.18 6.18 9.92
CA HIS A 112 9.26 4.73 9.75
C HIS A 112 10.47 4.27 8.92
N GLN A 113 11.24 5.20 8.34
CA GLN A 113 12.46 4.94 7.57
C GLN A 113 13.54 4.20 8.37
N ILE A 114 13.57 4.35 9.70
CA ILE A 114 14.56 3.66 10.56
C ILE A 114 14.42 2.13 10.44
N LYS A 115 13.24 1.61 10.06
CA LYS A 115 12.99 0.17 9.83
C LYS A 115 12.56 -0.17 8.40
N ALA A 116 12.32 0.84 7.55
CA ALA A 116 11.92 0.60 6.17
C ALA A 116 13.14 0.23 5.33
N SER A 117 13.03 -0.82 4.52
CA SER A 117 14.07 -1.17 3.54
C SER A 117 14.00 -0.29 2.30
N ALA A 118 12.81 0.18 1.94
CA ALA A 118 12.56 1.09 0.82
C ALA A 118 11.28 1.91 1.04
N ILE A 119 11.22 3.09 0.42
CA ILE A 119 10.02 3.95 0.36
C ILE A 119 9.82 4.34 -1.11
N GLU A 120 8.64 4.05 -1.64
CA GLU A 120 8.24 4.44 -2.99
C GLU A 120 7.15 5.51 -2.90
N GLU A 121 7.38 6.66 -3.52
CA GLU A 121 6.39 7.74 -3.64
C GLU A 121 5.80 7.72 -5.06
N ASN A 122 4.47 7.63 -5.14
CA ASN A 122 3.73 7.63 -6.41
C ASN A 122 2.59 8.65 -6.35
N VAL A 123 2.22 9.21 -7.51
CA VAL A 123 1.05 10.08 -7.63
C VAL A 123 -0.01 9.40 -8.49
N LEU A 124 -1.13 9.06 -7.87
CA LEU A 124 -2.30 8.51 -8.54
C LEU A 124 -3.24 9.64 -8.95
N LYS A 125 -3.95 9.43 -10.06
CA LYS A 125 -5.06 10.29 -10.49
C LYS A 125 -6.35 9.48 -10.41
N THR A 126 -7.31 9.98 -9.65
CA THR A 126 -8.64 9.40 -9.57
C THR A 126 -9.44 9.67 -10.86
N PRO A 127 -10.53 8.93 -11.11
CA PRO A 127 -11.41 9.19 -12.26
C PRO A 127 -11.96 10.63 -12.31
N ASP A 128 -12.13 11.29 -11.16
CA ASP A 128 -12.56 12.69 -11.06
C ASP A 128 -11.41 13.71 -11.17
N GLY A 129 -10.19 13.26 -11.49
CA GLY A 129 -9.02 14.11 -11.76
C GLY A 129 -8.26 14.58 -10.52
N LYS A 130 -8.62 14.12 -9.33
CA LYS A 130 -7.93 14.44 -8.07
C LYS A 130 -6.57 13.74 -8.02
N GLN A 131 -5.55 14.47 -7.58
CA GLN A 131 -4.22 13.92 -7.36
C GLN A 131 -4.11 13.37 -5.95
N VAL A 132 -3.58 12.16 -5.83
CA VAL A 132 -3.39 11.46 -4.56
C VAL A 132 -1.95 10.99 -4.51
N THR A 133 -1.21 11.50 -3.55
CA THR A 133 0.16 11.04 -3.30
C THR A 133 0.10 9.82 -2.39
N VAL A 134 0.72 8.74 -2.83
CA VAL A 134 0.79 7.46 -2.15
C VAL A 134 2.25 7.17 -1.79
N PHE A 135 2.45 6.62 -0.61
CA PHE A 135 3.73 6.11 -0.14
C PHE A 135 3.59 4.63 0.19
N GLU A 136 4.41 3.81 -0.45
CA GLU A 136 4.56 2.40 -0.12
C GLU A 136 5.87 2.19 0.62
N LEU A 137 5.81 1.55 1.78
CA LEU A 137 6.98 1.29 2.62
C LEU A 137 7.19 -0.22 2.70
N SER A 138 8.41 -0.65 2.39
CA SER A 138 8.85 -2.05 2.48
C SER A 138 9.66 -2.29 3.76
N GLY A 139 9.78 -3.56 4.19
CA GLY A 139 10.49 -3.93 5.42
C GLY A 139 9.58 -3.97 6.65
N GLU A 140 10.13 -4.14 7.85
CA GLU A 140 9.39 -4.30 9.13
C GLU A 140 8.86 -2.97 9.68
N VAL A 141 7.99 -2.33 8.90
CA VAL A 141 7.36 -1.06 9.24
C VAL A 141 5.94 -1.26 9.78
N PRO A 142 5.49 -0.38 10.71
CA PRO A 142 4.14 -0.47 11.28
C PRO A 142 3.03 -0.04 10.30
N SER A 143 3.39 0.67 9.23
CA SER A 143 2.47 1.10 8.16
C SER A 143 3.16 1.01 6.82
N GLN A 144 2.64 0.14 5.95
CA GLN A 144 3.22 -0.14 4.64
C GLN A 144 2.57 0.66 3.51
N PHE A 145 1.40 1.25 3.75
CA PHE A 145 0.69 2.05 2.75
C PHE A 145 0.11 3.30 3.39
N GLN A 146 0.49 4.45 2.85
CA GLN A 146 0.00 5.76 3.30
C GLN A 146 -0.36 6.61 2.09
N PHE A 147 -1.28 7.54 2.26
CA PHE A 147 -1.62 8.47 1.19
C PHE A 147 -2.11 9.80 1.75
N TYR A 148 -2.03 10.84 0.94
CA TYR A 148 -2.76 12.08 1.19
C TYR A 148 -3.27 12.68 -0.12
N THR A 149 -4.33 13.47 0.00
CA THR A 149 -4.92 14.24 -1.09
C THR A 149 -5.56 15.52 -0.55
N THR A 150 -5.65 16.53 -1.40
CA THR A 150 -6.04 17.88 -1.03
C THR A 150 -6.57 18.63 -2.24
N ASP A 151 -7.50 19.55 -2.02
CA ASP A 151 -7.94 20.54 -3.01
C ASP A 151 -7.11 21.84 -2.97
N SER A 152 -5.99 21.83 -2.23
CA SER A 152 -5.06 22.95 -1.99
C SER A 152 -5.66 24.16 -1.24
N THR A 153 -6.98 24.22 -1.02
CA THR A 153 -7.65 25.41 -0.49
C THR A 153 -8.38 25.15 0.83
N LYS A 154 -9.05 24.01 1.00
CA LYS A 154 -9.90 23.73 2.16
C LYS A 154 -9.67 22.36 2.77
N HIS A 155 -9.50 21.32 1.96
CA HIS A 155 -9.50 19.95 2.43
C HIS A 155 -8.09 19.37 2.38
N PHE A 156 -7.61 18.86 3.52
CA PHE A 156 -6.44 17.98 3.57
C PHE A 156 -6.87 16.64 4.17
N PHE A 157 -6.78 15.59 3.37
CA PHE A 157 -7.24 14.25 3.71
C PHE A 157 -6.06 13.29 3.63
N ARG A 158 -5.79 12.57 4.71
CA ARG A 158 -4.69 11.61 4.79
C ARG A 158 -5.19 10.27 5.33
N GLY A 159 -4.66 9.19 4.77
CA GLY A 159 -4.89 7.83 5.25
C GLY A 159 -3.58 7.09 5.50
N ALA A 160 -3.58 6.20 6.49
CA ALA A 160 -2.47 5.29 6.76
C ALA A 160 -2.98 3.92 7.18
N LEU A 161 -2.51 2.87 6.51
CA LEU A 161 -2.82 1.48 6.81
C LEU A 161 -1.89 0.97 7.91
N TYR A 162 -2.47 0.52 9.02
CA TYR A 162 -1.78 -0.09 10.15
C TYR A 162 -2.25 -1.53 10.36
N PHE A 163 -1.34 -2.39 10.76
CA PHE A 163 -1.65 -3.73 11.25
C PHE A 163 -1.42 -3.79 12.75
N ARG A 164 -2.29 -4.53 13.46
CA ARG A 164 -2.14 -4.71 14.92
C ARG A 164 -0.83 -5.43 15.30
N THR A 165 -0.31 -6.27 14.40
CA THR A 165 0.90 -7.06 14.61
C THR A 165 1.99 -6.63 13.63
N ALA A 166 2.91 -5.78 14.09
CA ALA A 166 3.96 -5.17 13.26
C ALA A 166 5.14 -6.09 12.89
N VAL A 167 5.09 -7.39 13.22
CA VAL A 167 6.28 -8.26 13.30
C VAL A 167 6.33 -9.38 12.25
N ALA A 168 5.37 -9.47 11.33
CA ALA A 168 5.33 -10.56 10.35
C ALA A 168 4.88 -10.08 8.95
N ASN A 169 5.59 -9.09 8.40
CA ASN A 169 5.20 -8.44 7.15
C ASN A 169 5.16 -9.37 5.93
N ASP A 170 6.00 -10.41 5.88
CA ASP A 170 5.92 -11.41 4.81
C ASP A 170 4.60 -12.21 4.88
N SER A 171 4.02 -12.51 6.05
CA SER A 171 2.75 -13.26 6.11
C SER A 171 1.49 -12.44 5.81
N LEU A 172 1.60 -11.11 5.78
CA LEU A 172 0.45 -10.22 5.61
C LEU A 172 0.27 -9.71 4.19
N ALA A 173 1.18 -10.02 3.25
CA ALA A 173 1.13 -9.55 1.86
C ALA A 173 -0.27 -9.66 1.21
N PRO A 174 -0.97 -10.82 1.28
CA PRO A 174 -2.31 -10.93 0.70
C PRO A 174 -3.33 -9.98 1.33
N VAL A 175 -3.21 -9.72 2.63
CA VAL A 175 -4.11 -8.81 3.35
C VAL A 175 -3.79 -7.36 3.04
N ILE A 176 -2.50 -7.03 2.92
CA ILE A 176 -2.03 -5.70 2.52
C ILE A 176 -2.60 -5.37 1.14
N ASP A 177 -2.43 -6.26 0.17
CA ASP A 177 -2.88 -6.05 -1.20
C ASP A 177 -4.41 -5.93 -1.27
N TYR A 178 -5.13 -6.78 -0.52
CA TYR A 178 -6.57 -6.69 -0.38
C TYR A 178 -7.03 -5.32 0.16
N VAL A 179 -6.44 -4.85 1.26
CA VAL A 179 -6.84 -3.57 1.86
C VAL A 179 -6.36 -2.39 0.99
N LYS A 180 -5.25 -2.53 0.26
CA LYS A 180 -4.81 -1.53 -0.73
C LYS A 180 -5.85 -1.34 -1.82
N GLU A 181 -6.41 -2.43 -2.36
CA GLU A 181 -7.50 -2.35 -3.35
C GLU A 181 -8.72 -1.61 -2.78
N ASP A 182 -9.12 -1.91 -1.54
CA ASP A 182 -10.19 -1.19 -0.84
C ASP A 182 -9.86 0.30 -0.63
N ILE A 183 -8.60 0.66 -0.36
CA ILE A 183 -8.17 2.06 -0.23
C ILE A 183 -8.19 2.77 -1.59
N VAL A 184 -7.78 2.12 -2.67
CA VAL A 184 -7.85 2.68 -4.02
C VAL A 184 -9.30 2.98 -4.39
N HIS A 185 -10.23 2.07 -4.09
CA HIS A 185 -11.66 2.31 -4.28
C HIS A 185 -12.18 3.48 -3.44
N LEU A 186 -11.80 3.54 -2.16
CA LEU A 186 -12.12 4.65 -1.25
C LEU A 186 -11.66 5.99 -1.84
N VAL A 187 -10.43 6.05 -2.32
CA VAL A 187 -9.85 7.26 -2.88
C VAL A 187 -10.51 7.64 -4.21
N ASN A 188 -10.84 6.67 -5.05
CA ASN A 188 -11.55 6.91 -6.32
C ASN A 188 -12.97 7.43 -6.12
N THR A 189 -13.62 7.06 -5.02
CA THR A 189 -14.97 7.51 -4.66
C THR A 189 -14.98 8.69 -3.69
N LEU A 190 -13.80 9.19 -3.31
CA LEU A 190 -13.65 10.30 -2.38
C LEU A 190 -14.11 11.61 -3.02
N HIS A 191 -15.06 12.26 -2.39
CA HIS A 191 -15.48 13.62 -2.73
C HIS A 191 -15.56 14.49 -1.48
N TYR A 192 -15.07 15.72 -1.58
CA TYR A 192 -15.23 16.72 -0.54
C TYR A 192 -16.64 17.36 -0.58
N GLN A 193 -17.05 17.94 0.54
CA GLN A 193 -18.34 18.63 0.74
C GLN A 193 -18.13 20.05 1.26
#